data_AF-A0A965CYB9-F1
#
_entry.id   AF-A0A965CYB9-F1
#
_cell.length_a   1.000
_cell.length_b   1.000
_cell.length_c   1.000
_cell.angle_alpha   90.00
_cell.angle_beta   90.00
_cell.angle_gamma   90.00
#
_symmetry.space_group_name_H-M   'P 1'
#
loop_
_entity.id
_entity.type
_entity.pdbx_description
1 polymer ?
#
loop_
_entity_poly.entity_id
_entity_poly.type
_entity_poly.pdbx_seq_one_letter_code
_entity_poly.pdbx_strand_id
1 'polypeptide(L)'
;LFESPQVVHYLDHLNGKPLPPQDAVGYWESQRWQALGNGIIDAVIARILESRRPADKQMPEKMQREEARIARALKLAAEMYDGGEFLAGKKFGLADVVMGVALQYIDIRYPHAWRAAHPELAKWCARITARKSFMDTMPPGFSRVV
;
A
#
# COMPACT_ATOMS: atom_id res chain seq x y z
N LEU A 1 -14.50 7.75 16.33
CA LEU A 1 -14.31 6.97 15.09
C LEU A 1 -13.01 6.20 15.21
N PHE A 2 -13.01 4.92 14.85
CA PHE A 2 -11.84 4.03 14.92
C PHE A 2 -11.78 3.21 13.63
N GLU A 3 -10.62 2.59 13.37
CA GLU A 3 -10.20 2.03 12.08
C GLU A 3 -10.00 3.06 10.97
N SER A 4 -8.95 2.86 10.16
CA SER A 4 -8.57 3.80 9.11
C SER A 4 -9.65 4.01 8.04
N PRO A 5 -10.44 3.00 7.60
CA PRO A 5 -11.46 3.23 6.58
C PRO A 5 -12.56 4.19 7.08
N GLN A 6 -13.06 4.01 8.30
CA GLN A 6 -14.12 4.83 8.88
C GLN A 6 -13.66 6.26 9.12
N VAL A 7 -12.42 6.43 9.60
CA VAL A 7 -11.83 7.77 9.77
C VAL A 7 -11.68 8.46 8.43
N VAL A 8 -11.17 7.79 7.39
CA VAL A 8 -11.05 8.37 6.06
C VAL A 8 -12.41 8.73 5.47
N HIS A 9 -13.40 7.83 5.55
CA HIS A 9 -14.75 8.13 5.08
C HIS A 9 -15.34 9.35 5.79
N TYR A 10 -15.16 9.47 7.11
CA TYR A 10 -15.61 10.65 7.83
C TYR A 10 -14.90 11.93 7.37
N LEU A 11 -13.57 11.91 7.23
CA LEU A 11 -12.80 13.07 6.76
C LEU A 11 -13.18 13.49 5.33
N ASP A 12 -13.47 12.52 4.46
CA ASP A 12 -13.91 12.76 3.08
C ASP A 12 -15.24 13.53 3.03
N HIS A 13 -16.17 13.21 3.92
CA HIS A 13 -17.45 13.90 4.05
C HIS A 13 -17.33 15.34 4.55
N LEU A 14 -16.27 15.70 5.28
CA LEU A 14 -16.08 17.06 5.80
C LEU A 14 -15.58 18.06 4.76
N ASN A 15 -14.78 17.60 3.78
CA ASN A 15 -14.03 18.49 2.89
C ASN A 15 -14.76 18.86 1.59
N GLY A 16 -15.89 18.22 1.27
CA GLY A 16 -16.64 18.46 0.02
C GLY A 16 -15.86 18.16 -1.27
N LYS A 17 -14.71 17.47 -1.15
CA LYS A 17 -13.82 17.08 -2.25
C LYS A 17 -13.53 15.58 -2.13
N PRO A 18 -14.42 14.73 -2.64
CA PRO A 18 -14.32 13.30 -2.42
C PRO A 18 -13.05 12.73 -3.08
N LEU A 19 -12.31 11.93 -2.30
CA LEU A 19 -11.19 11.11 -2.77
C LEU A 19 -11.64 9.87 -3.55
N PRO A 20 -12.75 9.18 -3.18
CA PRO A 20 -13.25 8.08 -3.98
C PRO A 20 -13.93 8.58 -5.26
N PRO A 21 -13.81 7.84 -6.38
CA PRO A 21 -14.65 8.07 -7.55
C PRO A 21 -16.14 8.01 -7.19
N GLN A 22 -16.94 8.83 -7.86
CA GLN A 22 -18.37 8.96 -7.58
C GLN A 22 -19.24 8.05 -8.46
N ASP A 23 -18.69 7.56 -9.57
CA ASP A 23 -19.33 6.52 -10.37
C ASP A 23 -19.08 5.14 -9.74
N ALA A 24 -20.05 4.24 -9.90
CA ALA A 24 -20.01 2.93 -9.26
C ALA A 24 -18.80 2.09 -9.69
N VAL A 25 -18.38 2.20 -10.95
CA VAL A 25 -17.26 1.41 -11.49
C VAL A 25 -15.95 1.84 -10.84
N GLY A 26 -15.63 3.13 -10.88
CA GLY A 26 -14.45 3.68 -10.25
C GLY A 26 -14.44 3.49 -8.73
N TYR A 27 -15.61 3.56 -8.08
CA TYR A 27 -15.72 3.32 -6.65
C TYR A 27 -15.28 1.88 -6.30
N TRP A 28 -15.83 0.87 -6.96
CA TRP A 28 -15.49 -0.52 -6.67
C TRP A 28 -14.07 -0.90 -7.11
N GLU A 29 -13.56 -0.28 -8.18
CA GLU A 29 -12.14 -0.37 -8.54
C GLU A 29 -11.25 0.20 -7.42
N SER A 30 -11.63 1.36 -6.85
CA SER A 30 -10.93 1.94 -5.71
C SER A 30 -10.93 1.02 -4.49
N GLN A 31 -12.09 0.44 -4.16
CA GLN A 31 -12.20 -0.51 -3.04
C GLN A 31 -11.32 -1.75 -3.25
N ARG A 32 -11.23 -2.26 -4.48
CA ARG A 32 -10.38 -3.40 -4.81
C ARG A 32 -8.89 -3.10 -4.57
N TRP A 33 -8.41 -1.93 -5.00
CA TRP A 33 -7.03 -1.50 -4.73
C TRP A 33 -6.76 -1.28 -3.25
N GLN A 34 -7.70 -0.68 -2.51
CA GLN A 34 -7.57 -0.50 -1.07
C GLN A 34 -7.48 -1.83 -0.33
N ALA A 35 -8.32 -2.81 -0.69
CA ALA A 35 -8.27 -4.16 -0.12
C ALA A 35 -6.92 -4.85 -0.39
N LEU A 36 -6.37 -4.69 -1.61
CA LEU A 36 -5.05 -5.23 -1.97
C LEU A 36 -3.94 -4.58 -1.13
N GLY A 37 -3.93 -3.25 -1.01
CA GLY A 37 -2.93 -2.52 -0.23
C GLY A 37 -2.98 -2.86 1.27
N ASN A 38 -4.19 -2.93 1.85
CA ASN A 38 -4.35 -3.38 3.24
C ASN A 38 -3.86 -4.82 3.43
N GLY A 39 -4.17 -5.72 2.48
CA GLY A 39 -3.67 -7.10 2.52
C GLY A 39 -2.14 -7.21 2.46
N ILE A 40 -1.47 -6.29 1.75
CA ILE A 40 -0.01 -6.17 1.75
C ILE A 40 0.48 -5.72 3.12
N ILE A 41 -0.10 -4.65 3.68
CA ILE A 41 0.28 -4.11 5.00
C ILE A 41 0.13 -5.19 6.08
N ASP A 42 -0.99 -5.92 6.10
CA ASP A 42 -1.26 -7.00 7.04
C ASP A 42 -0.21 -8.12 6.96
N ALA A 43 0.14 -8.54 5.74
CA ALA A 43 1.14 -9.59 5.52
C ALA A 43 2.53 -9.13 5.98
N VAL A 44 2.90 -7.87 5.70
CA VAL A 44 4.15 -7.27 6.18
C VAL A 44 4.15 -7.18 7.72
N ILE A 45 3.05 -6.75 8.35
CA ILE A 45 2.92 -6.73 9.82
C ILE A 45 3.11 -8.14 10.41
N ALA A 46 2.37 -9.13 9.90
CA ALA A 46 2.45 -10.51 10.39
C ALA A 46 3.88 -11.07 10.29
N ARG A 47 4.56 -10.81 9.17
CA ARG A 47 5.96 -11.20 8.95
C ARG A 47 6.94 -10.54 9.94
N ILE A 48 6.77 -9.23 10.22
CA ILE A 48 7.60 -8.52 11.20
C ILE A 48 7.35 -9.06 12.61
N LEU A 49 6.08 -9.23 12.99
CA LEU A 49 5.72 -9.71 14.32
C LEU A 49 6.33 -11.09 14.56
N GLU A 50 6.31 -11.97 13.57
CA GLU A 50 7.00 -13.26 13.65
C GLU A 50 8.51 -13.09 13.84
N SER A 51 9.17 -12.22 13.06
CA SER A 51 10.62 -11.96 13.20
C SER A 51 11.03 -11.32 14.53
N ARG A 52 10.07 -10.76 15.28
CA ARG A 52 10.29 -10.15 16.60
C ARG A 52 10.09 -11.13 17.76
N ARG A 53 9.59 -12.34 17.49
CA ARG A 53 9.45 -13.37 18.53
C ARG A 53 10.85 -13.84 18.98
N PRO A 54 10.99 -14.37 20.21
CA PRO A 54 12.20 -15.05 20.64
C PRO A 54 12.63 -16.09 19.60
N ALA A 55 13.94 -16.18 19.33
CA ALA A 55 14.47 -16.97 18.22
C ALA A 55 14.03 -18.44 18.25
N ASP A 56 13.94 -19.03 19.44
CA ASP A 56 13.45 -20.39 19.71
C ASP A 56 11.95 -20.59 19.45
N LYS A 57 11.19 -19.50 19.31
CA LYS A 57 9.74 -19.49 19.09
C LYS A 57 9.35 -19.01 17.69
N GLN A 58 10.33 -18.64 16.87
CA GLN A 58 10.08 -18.25 15.48
C GLN A 58 9.76 -19.49 14.65
N MET A 59 8.78 -19.34 13.76
CA MET A 59 8.36 -20.35 12.80
C MET A 59 8.70 -19.84 11.40
N PRO A 60 9.84 -20.26 10.82
CA PRO A 60 10.29 -19.80 9.50
C PRO A 60 9.22 -19.96 8.41
N GLU A 61 8.43 -21.01 8.48
CA GLU A 61 7.32 -21.29 7.55
C GLU A 61 6.21 -20.23 7.62
N LYS A 62 5.98 -19.60 8.78
CA LYS A 62 5.02 -18.47 8.89
C LYS A 62 5.56 -17.23 8.19
N MET A 63 6.84 -16.92 8.36
CA MET A 63 7.46 -15.81 7.65
C MET A 63 7.41 -16.04 6.13
N GLN A 64 7.84 -17.21 5.67
CA GLN A 64 7.82 -17.57 4.24
C GLN A 64 6.42 -17.51 3.64
N ARG A 65 5.39 -17.94 4.39
CA ARG A 65 4.00 -17.84 3.96
C ARG A 65 3.57 -16.39 3.71
N GLU A 66 3.88 -15.48 4.63
CA GLU A 66 3.52 -14.07 4.48
C GLU A 66 4.38 -13.37 3.41
N GLU A 67 5.65 -13.74 3.25
CA GLU A 67 6.49 -13.28 2.13
C GLU A 67 5.93 -13.73 0.77
N ALA A 68 5.46 -14.97 0.67
CA ALA A 68 4.79 -15.46 -0.53
C ALA A 68 3.43 -14.76 -0.77
N ARG A 69 2.71 -14.38 0.30
CA ARG A 69 1.48 -13.58 0.20
C ARG A 69 1.76 -12.19 -0.34
N ILE A 70 2.82 -11.52 0.15
CA ILE A 70 3.30 -10.22 -0.35
C ILE A 70 3.67 -10.34 -1.82
N ALA A 71 4.45 -11.36 -2.20
CA ALA A 71 4.86 -11.57 -3.59
C ALA A 71 3.67 -11.76 -4.54
N ARG A 72 2.65 -12.57 -4.14
CA ARG A 72 1.42 -12.73 -4.94
C ARG A 72 0.63 -11.42 -5.06
N ALA A 73 0.54 -10.65 -3.98
CA ALA A 73 -0.17 -9.36 -3.99
C ALA A 73 0.53 -8.32 -4.88
N LEU A 74 1.86 -8.24 -4.85
CA LEU A 74 2.66 -7.39 -5.73
C LEU A 74 2.52 -7.79 -7.20
N LYS A 75 2.56 -9.09 -7.49
CA LYS A 75 2.32 -9.61 -8.84
C LYS A 75 0.93 -9.22 -9.34
N LEU A 76 -0.11 -9.42 -8.53
CA LEU A 76 -1.47 -9.02 -8.87
C LEU A 76 -1.59 -7.50 -9.08
N ALA A 77 -0.96 -6.69 -8.24
CA ALA A 77 -0.92 -5.24 -8.41
C ALA A 77 -0.26 -4.85 -9.74
N ALA A 78 0.86 -5.49 -10.09
CA ALA A 78 1.54 -5.23 -11.36
C ALA A 78 0.69 -5.66 -12.58
N GLU A 79 -0.06 -6.76 -12.48
CA GLU A 79 -0.97 -7.24 -13.53
C GLU A 79 -2.23 -6.38 -13.67
N MET A 80 -2.74 -5.83 -12.56
CA MET A 80 -3.92 -4.95 -12.55
C MET A 80 -3.60 -3.52 -12.98
N TYR A 81 -2.37 -3.06 -12.81
CA TYR A 81 -1.98 -1.71 -13.16
C TYR A 81 -1.92 -1.53 -14.68
N ASP A 82 -2.71 -0.58 -15.18
CA ASP A 82 -2.88 -0.32 -16.62
C ASP A 82 -1.90 0.72 -17.19
N GLY A 83 -0.98 1.23 -16.37
CA GLY A 83 -0.06 2.29 -16.75
C GLY A 83 -0.61 3.72 -16.55
N GLY A 84 -1.82 3.86 -16.01
CA GLY A 84 -2.48 5.12 -15.76
C GLY A 84 -1.78 6.03 -14.74
N GLU A 85 -2.19 7.29 -14.69
CA GLU A 85 -1.65 8.25 -13.72
C GLU A 85 -2.03 7.87 -12.27
N PHE A 86 -3.26 7.37 -12.09
CA PHE A 86 -3.88 6.97 -10.82
C PHE A 86 -4.46 5.56 -10.95
N LEU A 87 -4.65 4.87 -9.83
CA LEU A 87 -5.10 3.47 -9.81
C LEU A 87 -6.60 3.28 -10.04
N ALA A 88 -7.41 4.31 -9.77
CA ALA A 88 -8.85 4.24 -9.94
C ALA A 88 -9.39 5.59 -10.43
N GLY A 89 -9.98 5.59 -11.62
CA GLY A 89 -10.49 6.80 -12.25
C GLY A 89 -9.40 7.77 -12.73
N LYS A 90 -9.75 9.07 -12.83
CA LYS A 90 -8.92 10.10 -13.50
C LYS A 90 -8.21 11.07 -12.55
N LYS A 91 -8.30 10.85 -11.24
CA LYS A 91 -7.78 11.77 -10.22
C LYS A 91 -7.19 10.97 -9.06
N PHE A 92 -6.25 11.59 -8.37
CA PHE A 92 -5.70 11.08 -7.12
C PHE A 92 -6.82 10.76 -6.11
N GLY A 93 -6.86 9.53 -5.63
CA GLY A 93 -7.88 9.05 -4.73
C GLY A 93 -7.38 8.08 -3.67
N LEU A 94 -8.32 7.45 -2.96
CA LEU A 94 -7.99 6.61 -1.81
C LEU A 94 -7.22 5.33 -2.19
N ALA A 95 -7.43 4.82 -3.41
CA ALA A 95 -6.64 3.72 -3.97
C ALA A 95 -5.15 4.07 -4.01
N ASP A 96 -4.80 5.26 -4.50
CA ASP A 96 -3.40 5.72 -4.60
C ASP A 96 -2.78 5.93 -3.22
N VAL A 97 -3.55 6.50 -2.28
CA VAL A 97 -3.11 6.69 -0.89
C VAL A 97 -2.75 5.34 -0.26
N VAL A 98 -3.69 4.39 -0.29
CA VAL A 98 -3.51 3.10 0.39
C VAL A 98 -2.39 2.28 -0.24
N MET A 99 -2.32 2.22 -1.58
CA MET A 99 -1.25 1.48 -2.26
C MET A 99 0.12 2.17 -2.12
N GLY A 100 0.18 3.50 -2.16
CA GLY A 100 1.41 4.24 -1.92
C GLY A 100 1.97 3.96 -0.52
N VAL A 101 1.10 3.99 0.50
CA VAL A 101 1.47 3.64 1.88
C VAL A 101 1.92 2.18 1.97
N ALA A 102 1.17 1.24 1.37
CA ALA A 102 1.50 -0.19 1.41
C ALA A 102 2.88 -0.49 0.81
N LEU A 103 3.20 0.10 -0.34
CA LEU A 103 4.49 -0.10 -1.00
C LEU A 103 5.65 0.56 -0.24
N GLN A 104 5.48 1.78 0.29
CA GLN A 104 6.50 2.37 1.17
C GLN A 104 6.68 1.56 2.46
N TYR A 105 5.61 0.97 2.98
CA TYR A 105 5.67 0.15 4.20
C TYR A 105 6.51 -1.11 4.00
N ILE A 106 6.48 -1.72 2.80
CA ILE A 106 7.43 -2.77 2.42
C ILE A 106 8.86 -2.25 2.56
N ASP A 107 9.19 -1.08 2.00
CA ASP A 107 10.56 -0.55 2.04
C ASP A 107 11.06 -0.29 3.45
N ILE A 108 10.16 0.11 4.35
CA ILE A 108 10.49 0.42 5.73
C ILE A 108 10.70 -0.86 6.54
N ARG A 109 9.85 -1.87 6.34
CA ARG A 109 9.72 -2.98 7.29
C ARG A 109 10.12 -4.34 6.76
N TYR A 110 10.15 -4.49 5.44
CA TYR A 110 10.58 -5.70 4.74
C TYR A 110 11.25 -5.31 3.41
N PRO A 111 12.39 -4.58 3.46
CA PRO A 111 13.08 -4.16 2.24
C PRO A 111 13.56 -5.38 1.45
N HIS A 112 13.13 -5.48 0.20
CA HIS A 112 13.53 -6.51 -0.76
C HIS A 112 13.38 -5.98 -2.19
N ALA A 113 13.84 -6.75 -3.18
CA ALA A 113 13.97 -6.33 -4.58
C ALA A 113 12.62 -6.21 -5.36
N TRP A 114 11.51 -5.86 -4.71
CA TRP A 114 10.20 -5.76 -5.37
C TRP A 114 10.16 -4.70 -6.48
N ARG A 115 10.89 -3.59 -6.31
CA ARG A 115 10.96 -2.54 -7.34
C ARG A 115 11.58 -3.04 -8.64
N ALA A 116 12.62 -3.86 -8.54
CA ALA A 116 13.27 -4.46 -9.71
C ALA A 116 12.36 -5.50 -10.38
N ALA A 117 11.57 -6.23 -9.60
CA ALA A 117 10.60 -7.20 -10.11
C ALA A 117 9.38 -6.54 -10.78
N HIS A 118 8.99 -5.32 -10.36
CA HIS A 118 7.80 -4.62 -10.84
C HIS A 118 8.10 -3.14 -11.17
N PRO A 119 8.87 -2.86 -12.23
CA PRO A 119 9.41 -1.52 -12.49
C PRO A 119 8.35 -0.45 -12.78
N GLU A 120 7.26 -0.80 -13.48
CA GLU A 120 6.18 0.17 -13.76
C GLU A 120 5.41 0.55 -12.50
N LEU A 121 5.15 -0.43 -11.61
CA LEU A 121 4.55 -0.16 -10.30
C LEU A 121 5.50 0.66 -9.41
N ALA A 122 6.81 0.42 -9.49
CA ALA A 122 7.81 1.20 -8.78
C ALA A 122 7.85 2.66 -9.27
N LYS A 123 7.78 2.91 -10.58
CA LYS A 123 7.68 4.26 -11.16
C LYS A 123 6.41 4.96 -10.71
N TRP A 124 5.27 4.27 -10.76
CA TRP A 124 4.00 4.78 -10.25
C TRP A 124 4.12 5.18 -8.77
N CYS A 125 4.67 4.29 -7.93
CA CYS A 125 4.86 4.54 -6.50
C CYS A 125 5.74 5.76 -6.24
N ALA A 126 6.86 5.90 -6.94
CA ALA A 126 7.76 7.05 -6.82
C ALA A 126 7.05 8.38 -7.15
N ARG A 127 6.24 8.40 -8.22
CA ARG A 127 5.45 9.58 -8.61
C ARG A 127 4.42 9.95 -7.54
N ILE A 128 3.64 8.98 -7.07
CA ILE A 128 2.56 9.23 -6.10
C ILE A 128 3.12 9.66 -4.74
N THR A 129 4.21 9.03 -4.30
CA THR A 129 4.81 9.31 -2.98
C THR A 129 5.69 10.56 -2.94
N ALA A 130 5.93 11.21 -4.09
CA ALA A 130 6.55 12.53 -4.16
C ALA A 130 5.61 13.69 -3.73
N ARG A 131 4.32 13.41 -3.51
CA ARG A 131 3.35 14.42 -3.03
C ARG A 131 3.70 14.89 -1.62
N LYS A 132 3.49 16.18 -1.35
CA LYS A 132 3.76 16.79 -0.03
C LYS A 132 3.11 16.03 1.14
N SER A 133 1.87 15.57 0.98
CA SER A 133 1.18 14.78 2.01
C SER A 133 1.90 13.49 2.40
N PHE A 134 2.56 12.81 1.45
CA PHE A 134 3.38 11.64 1.74
C PHE A 134 4.71 12.06 2.38
N MET A 135 5.36 13.09 1.83
CA MET A 135 6.65 13.58 2.33
C MET A 135 6.57 14.04 3.79
N ASP A 136 5.50 14.74 4.16
CA ASP A 136 5.29 15.31 5.49
C ASP A 136 4.88 14.24 6.52
N THR A 137 4.48 13.04 6.08
CA THR A 137 3.98 11.96 6.95
C THR A 137 4.89 10.73 6.97
N MET A 138 6.12 10.86 6.45
CA MET A 138 7.09 9.77 6.50
C MET A 138 7.36 9.36 7.95
N PRO A 139 7.40 8.05 8.25
CA PRO A 139 7.64 7.59 9.61
C PRO A 139 9.05 7.98 10.08
N PRO A 140 9.23 8.29 11.38
CA PRO A 140 10.54 8.63 11.94
C PRO A 140 11.59 7.56 11.63
N GLY A 141 12.76 7.99 11.15
CA GLY A 141 13.89 7.10 10.83
C GLY A 141 13.95 6.60 9.38
N PHE A 142 13.05 7.02 8.48
CA PHE A 142 13.14 6.68 7.06
C PHE A 142 14.12 7.58 6.29
N SER A 143 15.14 7.00 5.66
CA SER A 143 15.96 7.67 4.64
C SER A 143 15.49 7.23 3.26
N ARG A 144 15.26 8.18 2.35
CA ARG A 144 14.85 7.85 0.97
C ARG A 144 15.94 7.00 0.32
N VAL A 145 15.57 5.85 -0.23
CA VAL A 145 16.39 5.21 -1.27
C VAL A 145 16.17 6.06 -2.52
N VAL A 146 17.16 6.89 -2.83
CA VAL A 146 17.23 7.69 -4.06
C VAL A 146 17.52 6.76 -5.23
#